data_AF-A0AAV0D9Q7-F1
#
_entry.id   AF-A0AAV0D9Q7-F1
#
_cell.length_a   1.000
_cell.length_b   1.000
_cell.length_c   1.000
_cell.angle_alpha   90.00
_cell.angle_beta   90.00
_cell.angle_gamma   90.00
#
_symmetry.space_group_name_H-M   'P 1'
#
loop_
_entity.id
_entity.type
_entity.pdbx_description
1 polymer ?
#
loop_
_entity_poly.entity_id
_entity_poly.type
_entity_poly.pdbx_seq_one_letter_code
_entity_poly.pdbx_strand_id
1 'polypeptide(L)'
;MKRKKTMSQSFRALTAAGVEGVVMEVWWGLVERETPGLYNWQGYLEIVMLAKRCGLKVRAVMAFHQCGTGPGDPLWIPLPQWVIEDIKKDQDLAYSDRFGRRSMEYVSLRCDVLPILHGRSPIQAYADFMRHFRDTFRPYLGTTITGIQVGMGPGGELRYPSCPSLKLARTWRSPELGEFQCYDKYMLASQSACAWEIGMREWANGGPIGASNLMHNPESTEFFRSEGSWNTPYGEFF
;
A
#
# COMPACT_ATOMS: atom_id res chain seq x y z
N MET A 1 -27.55 -12.78 -7.03
CA MET A 1 -28.38 -12.08 -8.05
C MET A 1 -28.74 -10.62 -7.71
N LYS A 2 -29.11 -10.27 -6.46
CA LYS A 2 -29.54 -8.89 -6.10
C LYS A 2 -28.47 -7.83 -6.35
N ARG A 3 -27.22 -8.05 -5.88
CA ARG A 3 -26.09 -7.10 -6.06
C ARG A 3 -25.75 -6.80 -7.53
N LYS A 4 -25.72 -7.82 -8.41
CA LYS A 4 -25.47 -7.63 -9.86
C LYS A 4 -26.53 -6.75 -10.53
N LYS A 5 -27.82 -6.93 -10.17
CA LYS A 5 -28.92 -6.10 -10.67
C LYS A 5 -28.79 -4.65 -10.19
N THR A 6 -28.52 -4.45 -8.90
CA THR A 6 -28.31 -3.11 -8.31
C THR A 6 -27.12 -2.39 -8.95
N MET A 7 -26.00 -3.08 -9.19
CA MET A 7 -24.83 -2.49 -9.84
C MET A 7 -25.13 -2.06 -11.28
N SER A 8 -25.86 -2.88 -12.05
CA SER A 8 -26.30 -2.53 -13.40
C SER A 8 -27.19 -1.28 -13.44
N GLN A 9 -28.14 -1.17 -12.51
CA GLN A 9 -28.97 0.03 -12.37
C GLN A 9 -28.13 1.27 -12.00
N SER A 10 -27.16 1.10 -11.10
CA SER A 10 -26.27 2.19 -10.67
C SER A 10 -25.42 2.71 -11.84
N PHE A 11 -24.87 1.83 -12.67
CA PHE A 11 -24.08 2.23 -13.85
C PHE A 11 -24.91 2.99 -14.88
N ARG A 12 -26.17 2.57 -15.10
CA ARG A 12 -27.10 3.30 -15.98
C ARG A 12 -27.43 4.69 -15.43
N ALA A 13 -27.63 4.80 -14.12
CA ALA A 13 -27.87 6.09 -13.47
C ALA A 13 -26.67 7.04 -13.62
N LEU A 14 -25.44 6.54 -13.41
CA LEU A 14 -24.21 7.33 -13.63
C LEU A 14 -24.11 7.82 -15.08
N THR A 15 -24.41 6.94 -16.03
CA THR A 15 -24.41 7.29 -17.46
C THR A 15 -25.45 8.38 -17.76
N ALA A 16 -26.68 8.24 -17.24
CA ALA A 16 -27.73 9.23 -17.42
C ALA A 16 -27.40 10.59 -16.78
N ALA A 17 -26.58 10.60 -15.72
CA ALA A 17 -26.07 11.80 -15.08
C ALA A 17 -24.88 12.44 -15.82
N GLY A 18 -24.42 11.87 -16.94
CA GLY A 18 -23.30 12.40 -17.73
C GLY A 18 -21.92 12.11 -17.14
N VAL A 19 -21.81 11.13 -16.22
CA VAL A 19 -20.51 10.72 -15.65
C VAL A 19 -19.68 10.01 -16.71
N GLU A 20 -18.41 10.40 -16.85
CA GLU A 20 -17.50 9.86 -17.88
C GLU A 20 -17.10 8.39 -17.64
N GLY A 21 -16.93 8.01 -16.37
CA GLY A 21 -16.44 6.68 -16.02
C GLY A 21 -16.38 6.42 -14.52
N VAL A 22 -15.86 5.25 -14.17
CA VAL A 22 -15.72 4.78 -12.78
C VAL A 22 -14.27 4.40 -12.47
N VAL A 23 -13.92 4.48 -11.20
CA VAL A 23 -12.65 3.93 -10.68
C VAL A 23 -12.92 2.54 -10.13
N MET A 24 -12.04 1.59 -10.44
CA MET A 24 -12.14 0.20 -10.03
C MET A 24 -10.84 -0.23 -9.36
N GLU A 25 -10.90 -0.53 -8.06
CA GLU A 25 -9.76 -1.06 -7.31
C GLU A 25 -9.60 -2.55 -7.54
N VAL A 26 -8.46 -2.90 -8.10
CA VAL A 26 -8.05 -4.25 -8.48
C VAL A 26 -7.16 -4.81 -7.38
N TRP A 27 -7.81 -5.44 -6.40
CA TRP A 27 -7.20 -5.93 -5.17
C TRP A 27 -6.33 -7.16 -5.43
N TRP A 28 -5.04 -7.04 -5.08
CA TRP A 28 -4.09 -8.14 -5.20
C TRP A 28 -4.55 -9.37 -4.41
N GLY A 29 -5.00 -9.18 -3.17
CA GLY A 29 -5.49 -10.25 -2.30
C GLY A 29 -6.80 -10.92 -2.74
N LEU A 30 -7.54 -10.36 -3.71
CA LEU A 30 -8.67 -11.04 -4.33
C LEU A 30 -8.27 -11.81 -5.59
N VAL A 31 -7.38 -11.24 -6.39
CA VAL A 31 -7.02 -11.76 -7.70
C VAL A 31 -6.00 -12.90 -7.58
N GLU A 32 -4.94 -12.74 -6.79
CA GLU A 32 -3.87 -13.74 -6.62
C GLU A 32 -3.92 -14.35 -5.20
N ARG A 33 -5.13 -14.64 -4.72
CA ARG A 33 -5.46 -14.84 -3.31
C ARG A 33 -4.68 -15.97 -2.61
N GLU A 34 -4.79 -17.19 -3.14
CA GLU A 34 -4.35 -18.41 -2.43
C GLU A 34 -2.98 -18.92 -2.88
N THR A 35 -2.64 -18.73 -4.16
CA THR A 35 -1.43 -19.34 -4.75
C THR A 35 -0.70 -18.34 -5.64
N PRO A 36 0.64 -18.20 -5.49
CA PRO A 36 1.45 -17.39 -6.39
C PRO A 36 1.24 -17.78 -7.86
N GLY A 37 1.01 -16.80 -8.72
CA GLY A 37 0.84 -16.98 -10.16
C GLY A 37 -0.54 -17.48 -10.61
N LEU A 38 -1.46 -17.75 -9.68
CA LEU A 38 -2.83 -18.17 -10.01
C LEU A 38 -3.80 -16.98 -9.89
N TYR A 39 -4.10 -16.35 -11.02
CA TYR A 39 -4.90 -15.13 -11.07
C TYR A 39 -6.37 -15.40 -11.41
N ASN A 40 -7.29 -14.88 -10.61
CA ASN A 40 -8.73 -14.92 -10.86
C ASN A 40 -9.29 -13.51 -11.17
N TRP A 41 -9.57 -13.28 -12.44
CA TRP A 41 -10.07 -11.99 -12.95
C TRP A 41 -11.59 -11.95 -13.16
N GLN A 42 -12.32 -13.03 -12.85
CA GLN A 42 -13.71 -13.21 -13.28
C GLN A 42 -14.62 -12.06 -12.82
N GLY A 43 -14.54 -11.66 -11.55
CA GLY A 43 -15.34 -10.55 -11.02
C GLY A 43 -15.03 -9.20 -11.69
N TYR A 44 -13.75 -8.94 -11.96
CA TYR A 44 -13.29 -7.72 -12.62
C TYR A 44 -13.70 -7.67 -14.09
N LEU A 45 -13.64 -8.79 -14.81
CA LEU A 45 -14.15 -8.91 -16.17
C LEU A 45 -15.64 -8.58 -16.25
N GLU A 46 -16.45 -9.08 -15.30
CA GLU A 46 -17.88 -8.77 -15.26
C GLU A 46 -18.15 -7.27 -15.08
N ILE A 47 -17.35 -6.58 -14.25
CA ILE A 47 -17.46 -5.13 -14.03
C ILE A 47 -17.07 -4.36 -15.30
N VAL A 48 -15.94 -4.70 -15.92
CA VAL A 48 -15.47 -4.03 -17.15
C VAL A 48 -16.45 -4.24 -18.31
N MET A 49 -17.00 -5.44 -18.46
CA MET A 49 -18.04 -5.71 -19.47
C MET A 49 -19.31 -4.90 -19.20
N LEU A 50 -19.70 -4.71 -17.93
CA LEU A 50 -20.83 -3.88 -17.58
C LEU A 50 -20.56 -2.39 -17.89
N ALA A 51 -19.39 -1.87 -17.54
CA ALA A 51 -18.97 -0.52 -17.88
C ALA A 51 -19.04 -0.28 -19.39
N LYS A 52 -18.46 -1.19 -20.17
CA LYS A 52 -18.52 -1.17 -21.64
C LYS A 52 -19.95 -1.09 -22.17
N ARG A 53 -20.85 -1.96 -21.68
CA ARG A 53 -22.26 -1.97 -22.12
C ARG A 53 -23.01 -0.68 -21.77
N CYS A 54 -22.63 -0.02 -20.68
CA CYS A 54 -23.23 1.24 -20.26
C CYS A 54 -22.53 2.47 -20.88
N GLY A 55 -21.47 2.30 -21.67
CA GLY A 55 -20.71 3.41 -22.25
C GLY A 55 -19.84 4.17 -21.24
N LEU A 56 -19.54 3.57 -20.09
CA LEU A 56 -18.67 4.16 -19.06
C LEU A 56 -17.22 3.74 -19.28
N LYS A 57 -16.29 4.69 -19.10
CA LYS A 57 -14.85 4.39 -18.98
C LYS A 57 -14.52 3.79 -17.61
N VAL A 58 -13.38 3.14 -17.52
CA VAL A 58 -12.83 2.56 -16.29
C VAL A 58 -11.40 3.03 -16.11
N ARG A 59 -11.09 3.54 -14.91
CA ARG A 59 -9.71 3.67 -14.41
C ARG A 59 -9.45 2.51 -13.44
N ALA A 60 -8.51 1.63 -13.78
CA ALA A 60 -8.14 0.51 -12.90
C ALA A 60 -7.01 0.94 -11.95
N VAL A 61 -7.17 0.66 -10.66
CA VAL A 61 -6.15 0.89 -9.64
C VAL A 61 -5.55 -0.46 -9.25
N MET A 62 -4.26 -0.67 -9.48
CA MET A 62 -3.55 -1.88 -9.04
C MET A 62 -3.33 -1.79 -7.53
N ALA A 63 -4.24 -2.36 -6.76
CA ALA A 63 -4.26 -2.25 -5.31
C ALA A 63 -3.42 -3.37 -4.69
N PHE A 64 -2.12 -3.12 -4.58
CA PHE A 64 -1.14 -3.98 -3.90
C PHE A 64 -1.13 -3.81 -2.38
N HIS A 65 -2.21 -3.28 -1.81
CA HIS A 65 -2.36 -2.97 -0.39
C HIS A 65 -3.63 -3.60 0.19
N GLN A 66 -3.76 -3.61 1.52
CA GLN A 66 -4.96 -4.02 2.23
C GLN A 66 -6.09 -2.98 2.12
N CYS A 67 -7.33 -3.44 1.93
CA CYS A 67 -8.55 -2.67 2.21
C CYS A 67 -9.01 -2.88 3.65
N GLY A 68 -9.44 -1.81 4.31
CA GLY A 68 -10.06 -1.87 5.64
C GLY A 68 -9.07 -2.08 6.78
N THR A 69 -9.63 -2.23 7.98
CA THR A 69 -8.86 -2.15 9.25
C THR A 69 -8.48 -3.49 9.87
N GLY A 70 -8.93 -4.61 9.27
CA GLY A 70 -8.60 -5.97 9.75
C GLY A 70 -9.83 -6.90 9.77
N PRO A 71 -9.71 -8.12 10.33
CA PRO A 71 -10.74 -9.17 10.29
C PRO A 71 -12.14 -8.79 10.80
N GLY A 72 -12.26 -7.74 11.63
CA GLY A 72 -13.54 -7.25 12.13
C GLY A 72 -14.24 -6.26 11.19
N ASP A 73 -13.58 -5.83 10.12
CA ASP A 73 -14.12 -4.87 9.15
C ASP A 73 -14.85 -5.62 8.01
N PRO A 74 -16.14 -5.33 7.76
CA PRO A 74 -16.90 -5.98 6.69
C PRO A 74 -16.35 -5.73 5.28
N LEU A 75 -15.48 -4.73 5.11
CA LEU A 75 -14.80 -4.39 3.86
C LEU A 75 -13.34 -4.86 3.83
N TRP A 76 -12.92 -5.71 4.77
CA TRP A 76 -11.55 -6.18 4.86
C TRP A 76 -11.15 -7.05 3.68
N ILE A 77 -10.12 -6.60 2.95
CA ILE A 77 -9.45 -7.36 1.90
C ILE A 77 -7.96 -7.29 2.21
N PRO A 78 -7.34 -8.34 2.76
CA PRO A 78 -5.92 -8.30 3.08
C PRO A 78 -5.06 -8.47 1.81
N LEU A 79 -3.74 -8.43 1.98
CA LEU A 79 -2.79 -8.93 0.97
C LEU A 79 -3.08 -10.42 0.65
N PRO A 80 -2.53 -10.99 -0.43
CA PRO A 80 -2.65 -12.42 -0.68
C PRO A 80 -2.24 -13.27 0.51
N GLN A 81 -2.94 -14.39 0.73
CA GLN A 81 -2.76 -15.23 1.90
C GLN A 81 -1.32 -15.75 2.01
N TRP A 82 -0.73 -16.16 0.90
CA TRP A 82 0.66 -16.64 0.82
C TRP A 82 1.68 -15.54 1.16
N VAL A 83 1.41 -14.26 0.84
CA VAL A 83 2.25 -13.12 1.23
C VAL A 83 2.17 -12.88 2.73
N ILE A 84 0.97 -12.93 3.30
CA ILE A 84 0.77 -12.78 4.75
C ILE A 84 1.52 -13.88 5.50
N GLU A 85 1.51 -15.11 4.99
CA GLU A 85 2.23 -16.24 5.57
C GLU A 85 3.75 -16.02 5.54
N ASP A 86 4.30 -15.46 4.47
CA ASP A 86 5.72 -15.11 4.40
C ASP A 86 6.07 -13.97 5.36
N ILE A 87 5.22 -12.93 5.49
CA ILE A 87 5.40 -11.87 6.50
C ILE A 87 5.31 -12.43 7.93
N LYS A 88 4.48 -13.44 8.17
CA LYS A 88 4.42 -14.10 9.49
C LYS A 88 5.70 -14.88 9.81
N LYS A 89 6.39 -15.43 8.81
CA LYS A 89 7.68 -16.13 8.97
C LYS A 89 8.83 -15.14 9.17
N ASP A 90 8.85 -14.05 8.40
CA ASP A 90 9.81 -12.96 8.53
C ASP A 90 9.07 -11.62 8.65
N GLN A 91 8.93 -11.14 9.90
CA GLN A 91 8.21 -9.90 10.17
C GLN A 91 8.90 -8.65 9.61
N ASP A 92 10.18 -8.74 9.23
CA ASP A 92 10.91 -7.65 8.58
C ASP A 92 10.52 -7.43 7.12
N LEU A 93 9.64 -8.27 6.58
CA LEU A 93 8.99 -8.02 5.29
C LEU A 93 7.90 -6.93 5.37
N ALA A 94 7.47 -6.57 6.59
CA ALA A 94 6.53 -5.50 6.85
C ALA A 94 7.23 -4.25 7.39
N TYR A 95 6.72 -3.08 7.00
CA TYR A 95 7.11 -1.80 7.61
C TYR A 95 6.98 -1.84 9.12
N SER A 96 7.93 -1.21 9.80
CA SER A 96 7.95 -1.17 11.26
C SER A 96 8.43 0.15 11.82
N ASP A 97 7.85 0.54 12.93
CA ASP A 97 8.36 1.66 13.72
C ASP A 97 9.37 1.22 14.79
N ARG A 98 9.97 2.20 15.46
CA ARG A 98 10.94 1.99 16.54
C ARG A 98 10.45 1.14 17.70
N PHE A 99 9.13 0.99 17.86
CA PHE A 99 8.53 0.16 18.92
C PHE A 99 8.30 -1.28 18.45
N GLY A 100 8.72 -1.60 17.22
CA GLY A 100 8.52 -2.90 16.60
C GLY A 100 7.08 -3.14 16.12
N ARG A 101 6.22 -2.12 16.11
CA ARG A 101 4.85 -2.28 15.62
C ARG A 101 4.90 -2.40 14.10
N ARG A 102 4.25 -3.44 13.56
CA ARG A 102 4.28 -3.78 12.14
C ARG A 102 3.00 -3.35 11.43
N SER A 103 3.13 -2.82 10.21
CA SER A 103 2.01 -2.60 9.30
C SER A 103 1.86 -3.76 8.32
N MET A 104 0.72 -4.44 8.36
CA MET A 104 0.41 -5.54 7.44
C MET A 104 -0.28 -5.06 6.15
N GLU A 105 -0.40 -3.74 5.96
CA GLU A 105 -1.14 -3.16 4.84
C GLU A 105 -0.39 -3.27 3.50
N TYR A 106 0.95 -3.36 3.53
CA TYR A 106 1.82 -3.34 2.35
C TYR A 106 3.18 -3.99 2.69
N VAL A 107 3.86 -4.54 1.67
CA VAL A 107 5.21 -5.12 1.82
C VAL A 107 6.25 -3.99 1.88
N SER A 108 7.21 -4.03 2.80
CA SER A 108 8.23 -2.98 2.91
C SER A 108 8.98 -2.77 1.60
N LEU A 109 9.11 -1.52 1.13
CA LEU A 109 9.82 -1.18 -0.12
C LEU A 109 11.26 -1.70 -0.16
N ARG A 110 11.88 -1.93 0.99
CA ARG A 110 13.27 -2.42 1.02
C ARG A 110 13.37 -3.88 0.60
N CYS A 111 12.25 -4.59 0.59
CA CYS A 111 12.15 -5.94 0.09
C CYS A 111 11.94 -6.01 -1.43
N ASP A 112 11.71 -4.89 -2.14
CA ASP A 112 11.24 -4.85 -3.54
C ASP A 112 12.03 -5.73 -4.51
N VAL A 113 13.34 -5.83 -4.30
CA VAL A 113 14.28 -6.58 -5.16
C VAL A 113 14.74 -7.90 -4.56
N LEU A 114 14.33 -8.22 -3.33
CA LEU A 114 14.73 -9.44 -2.63
C LEU A 114 13.77 -10.59 -2.99
N PRO A 115 14.26 -11.80 -3.32
CA PRO A 115 13.42 -12.93 -3.74
C PRO A 115 12.70 -13.62 -2.57
N ILE A 116 11.95 -12.85 -1.79
CA ILE A 116 11.33 -13.25 -0.51
C ILE A 116 9.90 -13.80 -0.63
N LEU A 117 9.32 -13.77 -1.84
CA LEU A 117 7.94 -14.17 -2.15
C LEU A 117 7.94 -15.44 -3.01
N HIS A 118 8.19 -16.60 -2.39
CA HIS A 118 8.31 -17.89 -3.09
C HIS A 118 9.31 -17.87 -4.26
N GLY A 119 10.47 -17.24 -4.05
CA GLY A 119 11.53 -17.12 -5.07
C GLY A 119 11.36 -15.93 -6.02
N ARG A 120 10.26 -15.18 -5.94
CA ARG A 120 10.09 -13.88 -6.61
C ARG A 120 10.34 -12.75 -5.63
N SER A 121 10.67 -11.57 -6.16
CA SER A 121 10.63 -10.33 -5.38
C SER A 121 9.26 -9.65 -5.46
N PRO A 122 8.92 -8.74 -4.52
CA PRO A 122 7.69 -7.95 -4.60
C PRO A 122 7.53 -7.23 -5.94
N ILE A 123 8.58 -6.57 -6.46
CA ILE A 123 8.48 -5.89 -7.76
C ILE A 123 8.23 -6.86 -8.92
N GLN A 124 8.77 -8.08 -8.85
CA GLN A 124 8.47 -9.13 -9.83
C GLN A 124 7.01 -9.58 -9.72
N ALA A 125 6.50 -9.81 -8.50
CA ALA A 125 5.10 -10.17 -8.29
C ALA A 125 4.15 -9.09 -8.80
N TYR A 126 4.42 -7.80 -8.51
CA TYR A 126 3.64 -6.67 -9.02
C TYR A 126 3.70 -6.58 -10.56
N ALA A 127 4.89 -6.78 -11.15
CA ALA A 127 5.05 -6.78 -12.59
C ALA A 127 4.29 -7.93 -13.27
N ASP A 128 4.36 -9.14 -12.72
CA ASP A 128 3.63 -10.30 -13.23
C ASP A 128 2.12 -10.10 -13.15
N PHE A 129 1.63 -9.57 -12.03
CA PHE A 129 0.23 -9.18 -11.86
C PHE A 129 -0.23 -8.21 -12.95
N MET A 130 0.53 -7.14 -13.19
CA MET A 130 0.21 -6.15 -14.22
C MET A 130 0.31 -6.71 -15.64
N ARG A 131 1.28 -7.60 -15.93
CA ARG A 131 1.38 -8.30 -17.21
C ARG A 131 0.16 -9.18 -17.44
N HIS A 132 -0.25 -9.95 -16.43
CA HIS A 132 -1.43 -10.80 -16.54
C HIS A 132 -2.72 -9.97 -16.64
N PHE A 133 -2.82 -8.85 -15.92
CA PHE A 133 -3.92 -7.88 -16.11
C PHE A 133 -3.97 -7.39 -17.56
N ARG A 134 -2.83 -6.92 -18.11
CA ARG A 134 -2.74 -6.46 -19.49
C ARG A 134 -3.22 -7.53 -20.47
N ASP A 135 -2.79 -8.77 -20.30
CA ASP A 135 -3.13 -9.85 -21.23
C ASP A 135 -4.61 -10.27 -21.12
N THR A 136 -5.15 -10.37 -19.90
CA THR A 136 -6.57 -10.64 -19.66
C THR A 136 -7.49 -9.54 -20.22
N PHE A 137 -7.12 -8.27 -19.99
CA PHE A 137 -7.97 -7.12 -20.33
C PHE A 137 -7.60 -6.46 -21.66
N ARG A 138 -6.70 -7.06 -22.45
CA ARG A 138 -6.24 -6.54 -23.74
C ARG A 138 -7.37 -6.02 -24.65
N PRO A 139 -8.52 -6.70 -24.80
CA PRO A 139 -9.61 -6.22 -25.65
C PRO A 139 -10.32 -4.95 -25.15
N TYR A 140 -10.07 -4.55 -23.90
CA TYR A 140 -10.72 -3.42 -23.23
C TYR A 140 -9.76 -2.24 -22.99
N LEU A 141 -8.45 -2.45 -23.10
CA LEU A 141 -7.45 -1.38 -22.93
C LEU A 141 -7.56 -0.34 -24.05
N GLY A 142 -7.48 0.93 -23.69
CA GLY A 142 -7.61 2.06 -24.63
C GLY A 142 -9.04 2.33 -25.09
N THR A 143 -10.00 1.48 -24.75
CA THR A 143 -11.42 1.66 -25.09
C THR A 143 -12.26 1.85 -23.84
N THR A 144 -12.52 0.77 -23.09
CA THR A 144 -13.25 0.82 -21.82
C THR A 144 -12.30 1.17 -20.68
N ILE A 145 -11.15 0.52 -20.59
CA ILE A 145 -10.13 0.83 -19.59
C ILE A 145 -9.20 1.90 -20.18
N THR A 146 -9.26 3.11 -19.62
CA THR A 146 -8.57 4.29 -20.19
C THR A 146 -7.50 4.86 -19.27
N GLY A 147 -7.36 4.34 -18.05
CA GLY A 147 -6.30 4.72 -17.13
C GLY A 147 -5.92 3.58 -16.20
N ILE A 148 -4.64 3.54 -15.86
CA ILE A 148 -4.07 2.63 -14.86
C ILE A 148 -3.40 3.50 -13.79
N GLN A 149 -3.72 3.24 -12.53
CA GLN A 149 -3.01 3.78 -11.38
C GLN A 149 -2.32 2.63 -10.68
N VAL A 150 -1.04 2.79 -10.35
CA VAL A 150 -0.26 1.76 -9.65
C VAL A 150 -0.18 2.14 -8.18
N GLY A 151 -0.70 1.29 -7.30
CA GLY A 151 -0.57 1.50 -5.86
C GLY A 151 0.87 1.23 -5.39
N MET A 152 1.47 2.19 -4.70
CA MET A 152 2.90 2.14 -4.31
C MET A 152 3.11 2.13 -2.80
N GLY A 153 2.09 1.75 -2.04
CA GLY A 153 2.15 1.77 -0.58
C GLY A 153 0.77 1.62 0.08
N PRO A 154 0.69 1.87 1.40
CA PRO A 154 -0.55 1.81 2.17
C PRO A 154 -1.61 2.75 1.60
N GLY A 155 -2.86 2.26 1.51
CA GLY A 155 -3.96 2.99 0.85
C GLY A 155 -3.74 3.24 -0.65
N GLY A 156 -2.74 2.59 -1.27
CA GLY A 156 -2.41 2.78 -2.69
C GLY A 156 -1.56 4.03 -2.96
N GLU A 157 -1.10 4.72 -1.93
CA GLU A 157 -0.33 5.97 -2.03
C GLU A 157 1.17 5.72 -1.93
N LEU A 158 1.98 6.54 -2.59
CA LEU A 158 3.44 6.51 -2.46
C LEU A 158 3.86 7.19 -1.15
N ARG A 159 3.78 6.45 -0.05
CA ARG A 159 4.16 6.92 1.29
C ARG A 159 4.46 5.76 2.23
N TYR A 160 5.04 6.09 3.38
CA TYR A 160 5.11 5.18 4.51
C TYR A 160 3.76 5.05 5.24
N PRO A 161 3.51 3.94 5.97
CA PRO A 161 2.34 3.79 6.85
C PRO A 161 2.52 4.53 8.19
N SER A 162 2.92 5.81 8.14
CA SER A 162 3.33 6.61 9.31
C SER A 162 2.23 6.80 10.36
N CYS A 163 0.97 6.79 9.93
CA CYS A 163 -0.21 6.78 10.78
C CYS A 163 -1.05 5.53 10.46
N PRO A 164 -1.17 4.55 11.37
CA PRO A 164 -1.97 3.35 11.12
C PRO A 164 -3.43 3.70 10.82
N SER A 165 -3.99 3.13 9.75
CA SER A 165 -5.37 3.37 9.29
C SER A 165 -6.43 3.12 10.39
N LEU A 166 -6.21 2.11 11.23
CA LEU A 166 -6.99 1.77 12.43
C LEU A 166 -7.18 2.94 13.41
N LYS A 167 -6.25 3.90 13.45
CA LYS A 167 -6.26 5.02 14.41
C LYS A 167 -6.77 6.31 13.78
N LEU A 168 -6.54 6.53 12.49
CA LEU A 168 -7.11 7.65 11.73
C LEU A 168 -8.65 7.58 11.63
N ALA A 169 -9.24 6.38 11.69
CA ALA A 169 -10.70 6.19 11.69
C ALA A 169 -11.39 6.62 13.01
N ARG A 170 -10.64 6.92 14.08
CA ARG A 170 -11.20 7.38 15.36
C ARG A 170 -11.23 8.90 15.40
N THR A 171 -12.35 9.49 15.01
CA THR A 171 -12.63 10.95 14.95
C THR A 171 -12.49 11.73 16.26
N TRP A 172 -12.06 11.11 17.37
CA TRP A 172 -12.06 11.67 18.72
C TRP A 172 -10.66 11.83 19.34
N ARG A 173 -9.59 11.73 18.56
CA ARG A 173 -8.21 11.95 19.04
C ARG A 173 -7.55 13.13 18.32
N SER A 174 -6.72 13.85 19.06
CA SER A 174 -5.85 14.92 18.56
C SER A 174 -5.04 14.44 17.34
N PRO A 175 -4.68 15.33 16.40
CA PRO A 175 -3.87 14.97 15.24
C PRO A 175 -2.59 14.27 15.71
N GLU A 176 -2.43 13.01 15.28
CA GLU A 176 -1.25 12.24 15.63
C GLU A 176 -0.09 12.62 14.68
N LEU A 177 1.11 12.91 15.22
CA LEU A 177 2.31 13.23 14.44
C LEU A 177 2.74 12.10 13.48
N GLY A 178 2.37 10.87 13.81
CA GLY A 178 2.86 9.66 13.15
C GLY A 178 4.19 9.16 13.72
N GLU A 179 4.71 8.09 13.12
CA GLU A 179 6.04 7.53 13.44
C GLU A 179 6.78 7.19 12.15
N PHE A 180 8.11 7.28 12.19
CA PHE A 180 8.96 6.75 11.12
C PHE A 180 8.81 5.22 11.04
N GLN A 181 8.57 4.71 9.84
CA GLN A 181 8.28 3.30 9.57
C GLN A 181 9.46 2.57 8.90
N CYS A 182 10.69 2.90 9.29
CA CYS A 182 11.92 2.43 8.67
C CYS A 182 12.81 1.56 9.58
N TYR A 183 12.19 0.86 10.54
CA TYR A 183 12.93 0.06 11.54
C TYR A 183 12.96 -1.45 11.22
N ASP A 184 12.52 -1.86 10.03
CA ASP A 184 12.74 -3.24 9.60
C ASP A 184 14.24 -3.48 9.36
N LYS A 185 14.70 -4.71 9.56
CA LYS A 185 16.14 -5.03 9.49
C LYS A 185 16.78 -4.62 8.16
N TYR A 186 16.01 -4.64 7.06
CA TYR A 186 16.53 -4.32 5.74
C TYR A 186 16.75 -2.80 5.59
N MET A 187 15.84 -1.97 6.09
CA MET A 187 15.99 -0.51 6.10
C MET A 187 17.09 -0.07 7.05
N LEU A 188 17.16 -0.64 8.26
CA LEU A 188 18.22 -0.35 9.22
C LEU A 188 19.60 -0.72 8.65
N ALA A 189 19.73 -1.85 7.97
CA ALA A 189 20.96 -2.23 7.30
C ALA A 189 21.34 -1.25 6.17
N SER A 190 20.36 -0.74 5.42
CA SER A 190 20.60 0.29 4.39
C SER A 190 21.10 1.59 4.98
N GLN A 191 20.43 2.09 6.01
CA GLN A 191 20.81 3.32 6.70
C GLN A 191 22.21 3.19 7.29
N SER A 192 22.50 2.07 7.94
CA SER A 192 23.82 1.75 8.48
C SER A 192 24.87 1.77 7.36
N ALA A 193 24.67 1.07 6.25
CA ALA A 193 25.63 1.11 5.13
C ALA A 193 25.91 2.55 4.65
N CYS A 194 24.87 3.37 4.47
CA CYS A 194 25.02 4.77 4.04
C CYS A 194 25.81 5.61 5.06
N ALA A 195 25.52 5.45 6.36
CA ALA A 195 26.21 6.15 7.44
C ALA A 195 27.71 5.80 7.48
N TRP A 196 28.04 4.53 7.23
CA TRP A 196 29.44 4.06 7.19
C TRP A 196 30.20 4.60 5.98
N GLU A 197 29.55 4.69 4.81
CA GLU A 197 30.16 5.22 3.57
C GLU A 197 30.55 6.69 3.69
N ILE A 198 29.75 7.50 4.39
CA ILE A 198 30.05 8.93 4.62
C ILE A 198 30.94 9.19 5.84
N GLY A 199 31.39 8.12 6.53
CA GLY A 199 32.25 8.20 7.70
C GLY A 199 31.57 8.56 9.02
N MET A 200 30.24 8.67 9.04
CA MET A 200 29.43 9.06 10.20
C MET A 200 28.84 7.82 10.90
N ARG A 201 29.71 7.00 11.49
CA ARG A 201 29.32 5.69 12.07
C ARG A 201 28.31 5.82 13.20
N GLU A 202 28.32 6.93 13.92
CA GLU A 202 27.38 7.25 14.99
C GLU A 202 25.93 7.37 14.49
N TRP A 203 25.72 7.65 13.20
CA TRP A 203 24.40 7.74 12.55
C TRP A 203 23.85 6.39 12.12
N ALA A 204 24.60 5.31 12.30
CA ALA A 204 24.16 3.95 11.95
C ALA A 204 23.20 3.31 12.98
N ASN A 205 22.89 4.01 14.08
CA ASN A 205 22.16 3.46 15.24
C ASN A 205 20.62 3.55 15.12
N GLY A 206 20.09 3.51 13.89
CA GLY A 206 18.65 3.56 13.61
C GLY A 206 18.11 4.98 13.47
N GLY A 207 16.79 5.13 13.57
CA GLY A 207 16.13 6.41 13.35
C GLY A 207 16.28 7.42 14.50
N PRO A 208 15.78 8.66 14.31
CA PRO A 208 16.03 9.78 15.20
C PRO A 208 15.51 9.59 16.62
N ILE A 209 16.36 9.98 17.58
CA ILE A 209 15.99 10.10 19.00
C ILE A 209 14.98 11.26 19.14
N GLY A 210 14.01 11.09 20.04
CA GLY A 210 13.05 12.14 20.36
C GLY A 210 12.08 12.52 19.23
N ALA A 211 12.02 11.77 18.13
CA ALA A 211 10.98 11.90 17.09
C ALA A 211 9.66 11.21 17.46
N SER A 212 9.65 10.43 18.53
CA SER A 212 8.51 9.58 18.87
C SER A 212 7.59 10.26 19.85
N ASN A 213 6.40 10.63 19.40
CA ASN A 213 5.18 10.53 20.20
C ASN A 213 3.97 10.82 19.31
N LEU A 214 3.22 9.77 19.00
CA LEU A 214 1.98 9.87 18.22
C LEU A 214 1.05 11.00 18.71
N MET A 215 0.97 11.32 20.00
CA MET A 215 -0.07 12.21 20.54
C MET A 215 0.38 13.65 20.81
N HIS A 216 1.62 14.00 20.47
CA HIS A 216 2.23 15.27 20.88
C HIS A 216 2.27 16.31 19.75
N ASN A 217 2.37 17.59 20.11
CA ASN A 217 2.64 18.68 19.17
C ASN A 217 4.10 18.56 18.67
N PRO A 218 4.44 18.78 17.38
CA PRO A 218 5.82 18.78 16.89
C PRO A 218 6.80 19.54 17.79
N GLU A 219 6.40 20.70 18.33
CA GLU A 219 7.22 21.53 19.24
C GLU A 219 7.57 20.89 20.58
N SER A 220 6.89 19.81 20.95
CA SER A 220 7.19 19.03 22.16
C SER A 220 8.08 17.81 21.90
N THR A 221 8.59 17.66 20.68
CA THR A 221 9.54 16.60 20.30
C THR A 221 10.94 17.19 20.15
N GLU A 222 11.97 16.42 20.51
CA GLU A 222 13.36 16.87 20.31
C GLU A 222 13.75 16.88 18.83
N PHE A 223 13.08 16.05 18.03
CA PHE A 223 13.36 15.96 16.60
C PHE A 223 12.68 17.07 15.80
N PHE A 224 11.37 17.35 15.98
CA PHE A 224 10.58 18.22 15.09
C PHE A 224 10.36 19.66 15.58
N ARG A 225 10.77 20.02 16.81
CA ARG A 225 10.66 21.42 17.29
C ARG A 225 11.44 22.39 16.39
N SER A 226 11.17 23.69 16.51
CA SER A 226 11.81 24.72 15.67
C SER A 226 13.35 24.63 15.63
N GLU A 227 14.00 24.35 16.77
CA GLU A 227 15.46 24.07 16.89
C GLU A 227 15.72 22.57 17.16
N GLY A 228 15.02 21.73 16.40
CA GLY A 228 15.04 20.28 16.51
C GLY A 228 16.15 19.64 15.68
N SER A 229 16.42 18.37 15.94
CA SER A 229 17.44 17.63 15.19
C SER A 229 17.09 17.40 13.72
N TRP A 230 15.83 17.63 13.30
CA TRP A 230 15.41 17.61 11.90
C TRP A 230 16.22 18.58 11.02
N ASN A 231 16.70 19.70 11.57
CA ASN A 231 17.45 20.74 10.85
C ASN A 231 18.97 20.66 11.14
N THR A 232 19.49 19.46 11.36
CA THR A 232 20.92 19.21 11.60
C THR A 232 21.48 18.32 10.48
N PRO A 233 22.82 18.21 10.31
CA PRO A 233 23.39 17.29 9.32
C PRO A 233 22.90 15.85 9.48
N TYR A 234 22.63 15.40 10.71
CA TYR A 234 22.03 14.10 10.97
C TYR A 234 20.57 14.01 10.47
N GLY A 235 19.76 15.05 10.74
CA GLY A 235 18.36 15.10 10.32
C GLY A 235 18.19 15.24 8.80
N GLU A 236 19.12 15.92 8.12
CA GLU A 236 19.17 15.99 6.65
C GLU A 236 19.67 14.67 6.02
N PHE A 237 20.57 13.96 6.72
CA PHE A 237 21.06 12.65 6.31
C PHE A 237 19.97 11.56 6.40
N PHE A 238 19.19 11.60 7.49
CA PHE A 238 18.13 10.64 7.78
C PHE A 238 16.91 10.81 6.87
#